data_AF-F8GEL0-F1
#
_entry.id   AF-F8GEL0-F1
#
_cell.length_a   1.000
_cell.length_b   1.000
_cell.length_c   1.000
_cell.angle_alpha   90.00
_cell.angle_beta   90.00
_cell.angle_gamma   90.00
#
_symmetry.space_group_name_H-M   'P 1'
#
loop_
_entity.id
_entity.type
_entity.pdbx_description
1 polymer ?
#
loop_
_entity_poly.entity_id
_entity_poly.type
_entity_poly.pdbx_seq_one_letter_code
_entity_poly.pdbx_strand_id
1 'polypeptide(L)'
;MTTIIRPLSHFTQAYTGIRRLLWLAILVPVLVSGCGVADKVEDVTDKVSDVAGDTVATLDGAIDALERNSSSWQAVLQDTTKQLTADAQSTVRNEISNLLNRSVAATGVELRCDADFIGTRVRQALVRIRAHLLNQTVPPVEPALCHVVPAAVDMALDANRRNKLEFFGYDFDTTPIKVTLQDKSRTLDVSSNLDRLTHYHMTLNLGANGVPVSNASNRVTLEWQNKLISSIAVIQPATPVCREKTETYARNTYLSYTPPHTRGDKEYDGHGPEVWATARWVNDGTHVNLRLWMKAKETRSDWTTAEGERVESYYTAPSGWRIESIEGNVESSAHYVDSDHNDDRQGGGPNGPVKEFKFRGDHKGDDAGSYTGVDVYFNPLVVKLVEVANCAPESAVKSLQLKGLIAPGTAKRLQPMMLHIQPKAP
;
A
#
# COMPACT_ATOMS: atom_id res chain seq x y z
N MET A 1 -40.18 -41.27 19.12
CA MET A 1 -39.38 -42.50 18.96
C MET A 1 -37.95 -42.05 18.71
N THR A 2 -37.12 -41.70 19.70
CA THR A 2 -36.89 -42.23 21.06
C THR A 2 -36.09 -43.54 21.08
N THR A 3 -35.02 -43.53 21.91
CA THR A 3 -34.14 -44.67 22.32
C THR A 3 -33.26 -45.26 21.19
N ILE A 4 -31.92 -45.10 21.14
CA ILE A 4 -30.83 -45.38 22.12
C ILE A 4 -30.73 -46.86 22.52
N ILE A 5 -29.55 -47.46 22.36
CA ILE A 5 -28.80 -48.29 23.34
C ILE A 5 -27.55 -48.91 22.65
N ARG A 6 -26.37 -48.64 23.21
CA ARG A 6 -25.15 -49.48 23.08
C ARG A 6 -25.16 -50.51 24.21
N PRO A 7 -24.42 -51.62 24.07
CA PRO A 7 -23.52 -51.99 25.15
C PRO A 7 -22.10 -52.36 24.69
N LEU A 8 -21.12 -52.06 25.56
CA LEU A 8 -19.82 -52.72 25.57
C LEU A 8 -19.97 -54.10 26.22
N SER A 9 -19.08 -55.05 25.91
CA SER A 9 -18.31 -55.76 26.95
C SER A 9 -17.14 -56.56 26.38
N HIS A 10 -16.13 -56.75 27.22
CA HIS A 10 -14.91 -57.50 26.95
C HIS A 10 -15.18 -59.01 26.84
N PHE A 11 -14.30 -59.72 26.12
CA PHE A 11 -13.79 -61.00 26.61
C PHE A 11 -12.32 -61.17 26.21
N THR A 12 -11.49 -61.47 27.21
CA THR A 12 -10.09 -61.91 27.06
C THR A 12 -10.05 -63.44 27.14
N GLN A 13 -9.14 -64.08 26.40
CA GLN A 13 -8.67 -65.41 26.76
C GLN A 13 -7.19 -65.57 26.38
N ALA A 14 -6.44 -66.30 27.20
CA ALA A 14 -4.98 -66.36 27.20
C ALA A 14 -4.47 -67.82 27.29
N TYR A 15 -3.14 -68.00 27.26
CA TYR A 15 -2.39 -69.28 27.37
C TYR A 15 -2.53 -70.20 26.12
N THR A 16 -1.57 -71.01 25.64
CA THR A 16 -0.15 -71.38 25.98
C THR A 16 0.51 -71.91 24.67
N GLY A 17 1.82 -72.04 24.43
CA GLY A 17 3.06 -71.76 25.18
C GLY A 17 4.06 -72.94 25.12
N ILE A 18 5.36 -72.70 25.40
CA ILE A 18 6.47 -73.72 25.55
C ILE A 18 6.96 -74.31 24.18
N ARG A 19 8.26 -74.48 23.84
CA ARG A 19 9.55 -74.49 24.60
C ARG A 19 10.75 -73.93 23.81
N ARG A 20 11.74 -73.43 24.57
CA ARG A 20 13.06 -72.91 24.19
C ARG A 20 13.95 -73.87 23.37
N LEU A 21 14.86 -73.27 22.59
CA LEU A 21 16.30 -73.58 22.70
C LEU A 21 17.14 -72.29 22.54
N LEU A 22 18.32 -72.28 23.16
CA LEU A 22 19.18 -71.11 23.42
C LEU A 22 20.49 -71.19 22.61
N TRP A 23 21.45 -70.31 22.91
CA TRP A 23 22.79 -70.14 22.28
C TRP A 23 22.73 -69.42 20.91
N LEU A 24 23.55 -68.40 20.61
CA LEU A 24 24.68 -67.80 21.35
C LEU A 24 24.80 -66.30 21.04
N ALA A 25 25.39 -65.54 21.97
CA ALA A 25 25.69 -64.13 21.76
C ALA A 25 26.93 -63.96 20.86
N ILE A 26 26.92 -62.93 20.01
CA ILE A 26 28.02 -61.98 19.77
C ILE A 26 27.35 -60.67 19.36
N LEU A 27 27.51 -59.64 20.20
CA LEU A 27 27.02 -58.29 19.95
C LEU A 27 28.25 -57.44 19.63
N VAL A 28 28.55 -57.25 18.34
CA VAL A 28 29.55 -56.28 17.88
C VAL A 28 28.81 -54.99 17.52
N PRO A 29 29.05 -53.86 18.22
CA PRO A 29 28.56 -52.58 17.76
C PRO A 29 29.41 -52.16 16.55
N VAL A 30 28.84 -52.23 15.35
CA VAL A 30 29.47 -51.58 14.18
C VAL A 30 29.23 -50.08 14.30
N LEU A 31 30.12 -49.41 15.03
CA LEU A 31 30.33 -47.97 14.94
C LEU A 31 30.84 -47.67 13.52
N VAL A 32 29.94 -47.33 12.60
CA VAL A 32 30.32 -46.64 11.36
C VAL A 32 30.56 -45.17 11.70
N SER A 33 31.77 -44.88 12.15
CA SER A 33 32.31 -43.52 12.12
C SER A 33 32.50 -43.08 10.66
N GLY A 34 32.05 -41.88 10.30
CA GLY A 34 32.00 -41.40 8.90
C GLY A 34 30.65 -40.71 8.63
N CYS A 35 30.37 -39.54 9.20
CA CYS A 35 30.95 -38.25 8.80
C CYS A 35 30.91 -38.07 7.26
N GLY A 36 30.10 -37.12 6.78
CA GLY A 36 29.93 -36.79 5.36
C GLY A 36 28.51 -36.98 4.80
N VAL A 37 27.53 -37.40 5.61
CA VAL A 37 26.10 -37.38 5.25
C VAL A 37 25.31 -36.47 6.21
N ALA A 38 25.51 -36.59 7.53
CA ALA A 38 24.97 -35.63 8.49
C ALA A 38 25.51 -34.21 8.20
N ASP A 39 26.83 -34.07 8.10
CA ASP A 39 27.49 -32.79 7.81
C ASP A 39 27.08 -32.20 6.45
N LYS A 40 26.69 -33.04 5.47
CA LYS A 40 26.17 -32.57 4.18
C LYS A 40 24.69 -32.22 4.20
N VAL A 41 23.91 -32.79 5.12
CA VAL A 41 22.51 -32.42 5.31
C VAL A 41 22.42 -31.15 6.15
N GLU A 42 23.29 -30.96 7.14
CA GLU A 42 23.48 -29.68 7.85
C GLU A 42 24.02 -28.62 6.88
N ASP A 43 25.14 -28.82 6.18
CA ASP A 43 25.67 -27.86 5.18
C ASP A 43 24.66 -27.48 4.08
N VAL A 44 23.78 -28.41 3.65
CA VAL A 44 22.70 -28.09 2.70
C VAL A 44 21.54 -27.37 3.38
N THR A 45 21.20 -27.68 4.64
CA THR A 45 20.12 -26.98 5.37
C THR A 45 20.53 -25.56 5.75
N ASP A 46 21.77 -25.38 6.19
CA ASP A 46 22.38 -24.08 6.50
C ASP A 46 22.51 -23.25 5.22
N LYS A 47 23.03 -23.80 4.11
CA LYS A 47 23.05 -23.07 2.82
C LYS A 47 21.65 -22.72 2.30
N VAL A 48 20.64 -23.56 2.50
CA VAL A 48 19.25 -23.24 2.11
C VAL A 48 18.66 -22.17 3.03
N SER A 49 19.01 -22.16 4.33
CA SER A 49 18.66 -21.10 5.28
C SER A 49 19.32 -19.77 4.91
N ASP A 50 20.62 -19.78 4.61
CA ASP A 50 21.40 -18.60 4.22
C ASP A 50 20.93 -18.05 2.87
N VAL A 51 20.70 -18.89 1.85
CA VAL A 51 20.18 -18.44 0.55
C VAL A 51 18.76 -17.86 0.67
N ALA A 52 17.92 -18.40 1.56
CA ALA A 52 16.62 -17.81 1.86
C ALA A 52 16.76 -16.46 2.59
N GLY A 53 17.68 -16.37 3.56
CA GLY A 53 18.04 -15.14 4.27
C GLY A 53 18.54 -14.04 3.35
N ASP A 54 19.52 -14.34 2.49
CA ASP A 54 20.08 -13.42 1.49
C ASP A 54 19.03 -12.96 0.47
N THR A 55 18.15 -13.87 0.03
CA THR A 55 17.04 -13.53 -0.87
C THR A 55 16.06 -12.56 -0.20
N VAL A 56 15.70 -12.80 1.06
CA VAL A 56 14.81 -11.92 1.83
C VAL A 56 15.48 -10.57 2.12
N ALA A 57 16.77 -10.55 2.50
CA ALA A 57 17.53 -9.32 2.72
C ALA A 57 17.65 -8.47 1.44
N THR A 58 17.82 -9.12 0.28
CA THR A 58 17.84 -8.45 -1.04
C THR A 58 16.48 -7.86 -1.41
N LEU A 59 15.39 -8.57 -1.11
CA LEU A 59 14.02 -8.07 -1.29
C LEU A 59 13.70 -6.91 -0.34
N ASP A 60 14.14 -6.99 0.91
CA ASP A 60 13.91 -5.94 1.90
C ASP A 60 14.66 -4.66 1.51
N GLY A 61 15.95 -4.74 1.19
CA GLY A 61 16.70 -3.58 0.68
C GLY A 61 16.10 -2.93 -0.58
N ALA A 62 15.41 -3.72 -1.41
CA ALA A 62 14.65 -3.21 -2.56
C ALA A 62 13.34 -2.53 -2.17
N ILE A 63 12.54 -3.14 -1.27
CA ILE A 63 11.34 -2.55 -0.67
C ILE A 63 11.70 -1.20 -0.04
N ASP A 64 12.78 -1.13 0.74
CA ASP A 64 13.24 0.09 1.40
C ASP A 64 13.72 1.15 0.39
N ALA A 65 14.33 0.76 -0.73
CA ALA A 65 14.77 1.70 -1.75
C ALA A 65 13.58 2.34 -2.49
N LEU A 66 12.52 1.57 -2.73
CA LEU A 66 11.24 2.07 -3.25
C LEU A 66 10.47 2.93 -2.24
N GLU A 67 10.63 2.64 -0.95
CA GLU A 67 10.09 3.43 0.16
C GLU A 67 10.75 4.82 0.24
N ARG A 68 12.08 4.85 0.13
CA ARG A 68 12.89 6.06 0.09
C ARG A 68 12.60 6.89 -1.15
N ASN A 69 12.65 6.31 -2.35
CA ASN A 69 12.40 7.02 -3.59
C ASN A 69 11.62 6.17 -4.60
N SER A 70 10.29 6.29 -4.54
CA SER A 70 9.37 5.55 -5.39
C SER A 70 9.58 5.81 -6.90
N SER A 71 10.05 7.01 -7.28
CA SER A 71 10.36 7.35 -8.68
C SER A 71 11.56 6.57 -9.24
N SER A 72 12.43 6.01 -8.39
CA SER A 72 13.61 5.23 -8.79
C SER A 72 13.32 3.73 -9.02
N TRP A 73 12.04 3.33 -9.04
CA TRP A 73 11.61 1.93 -9.04
C TRP A 73 12.28 1.03 -10.09
N GLN A 74 12.53 1.55 -11.28
CA GLN A 74 13.14 0.79 -12.37
C GLN A 74 14.60 0.43 -12.06
N ALA A 75 15.37 1.39 -11.51
CA ALA A 75 16.74 1.15 -11.09
C ALA A 75 16.79 0.17 -9.91
N VAL A 76 15.89 0.33 -8.93
CA VAL A 76 15.78 -0.58 -7.79
C VAL A 76 15.55 -2.02 -8.26
N LEU A 77 14.51 -2.30 -9.06
CA LEU A 77 14.23 -3.65 -9.54
C LEU A 77 15.37 -4.27 -10.36
N GLN A 78 16.06 -3.45 -11.16
CA GLN A 78 17.23 -3.89 -11.92
C GLN A 78 18.38 -4.30 -10.98
N ASP A 79 18.62 -3.55 -9.91
CA ASP A 79 19.66 -3.87 -8.93
C ASP A 79 19.28 -5.05 -8.03
N THR A 80 18.01 -5.18 -7.61
CA THR A 80 17.49 -6.38 -6.92
C THR A 80 17.77 -7.64 -7.75
N THR A 81 17.50 -7.59 -9.05
CA THR A 81 17.68 -8.73 -9.96
C THR A 81 19.15 -9.15 -10.10
N LYS A 82 20.09 -8.19 -10.01
CA LYS A 82 21.54 -8.42 -10.01
C LYS A 82 22.06 -8.96 -8.67
N GLN A 83 21.50 -8.46 -7.56
CA GLN A 83 21.96 -8.75 -6.20
C GLN A 83 21.50 -10.13 -5.69
N LEU A 84 20.36 -10.63 -6.17
CA LEU A 84 19.97 -12.02 -5.94
C LEU A 84 21.10 -12.96 -6.41
N THR A 85 21.51 -13.90 -5.56
CA THR A 85 22.60 -14.86 -5.82
C THR A 85 22.20 -15.89 -6.89
N ALA A 86 23.14 -16.59 -7.51
CA ALA A 86 22.81 -17.58 -8.57
C ALA A 86 21.78 -18.64 -8.09
N ASP A 87 21.87 -19.04 -6.82
CA ASP A 87 21.02 -20.04 -6.18
C ASP A 87 19.68 -19.51 -5.62
N ALA A 88 19.47 -18.19 -5.61
CA ALA A 88 18.17 -17.60 -5.28
C ALA A 88 17.10 -18.18 -6.22
N GLN A 89 16.06 -18.81 -5.64
CA GLN A 89 15.13 -19.67 -6.38
C GLN A 89 14.64 -18.98 -7.65
N SER A 90 14.75 -19.69 -8.79
CA SER A 90 14.40 -19.16 -10.12
C SER A 90 12.99 -18.57 -10.18
N THR A 91 12.06 -19.08 -9.37
CA THR A 91 10.73 -18.54 -9.09
C THR A 91 10.76 -17.04 -8.74
N VAL A 92 11.60 -16.61 -7.78
CA VAL A 92 11.66 -15.22 -7.29
C VAL A 92 12.18 -14.28 -8.38
N ARG A 93 13.25 -14.67 -9.07
CA ARG A 93 13.76 -13.91 -10.23
C ARG A 93 12.72 -13.79 -11.34
N ASN A 94 11.97 -14.87 -11.61
CA ASN A 94 10.91 -14.86 -12.61
C ASN A 94 9.76 -13.93 -12.18
N GLU A 95 9.37 -13.91 -10.91
CA GLU A 95 8.34 -12.99 -10.39
C GLU A 95 8.78 -11.53 -10.47
N ILE A 96 10.02 -11.20 -10.08
CA ILE A 96 10.59 -9.84 -10.20
C ILE A 96 10.71 -9.42 -11.67
N SER A 97 11.18 -10.31 -12.55
CA SER A 97 11.29 -10.02 -13.98
C SER A 97 9.92 -9.83 -14.64
N ASN A 98 8.92 -10.61 -14.23
CA ASN A 98 7.53 -10.44 -14.67
C ASN A 98 6.93 -9.14 -14.14
N LEU A 99 7.24 -8.74 -12.90
CA LEU A 99 6.84 -7.45 -12.33
C LEU A 99 7.43 -6.29 -13.14
N LEU A 100 8.76 -6.29 -13.36
CA LEU A 100 9.46 -5.28 -14.17
C LEU A 100 8.85 -5.16 -15.58
N ASN A 101 8.62 -6.29 -16.24
CA ASN A 101 8.01 -6.32 -17.59
C ASN A 101 6.55 -5.82 -17.59
N ARG A 102 5.75 -6.14 -16.56
CA ARG A 102 4.36 -5.67 -16.44
C ARG A 102 4.26 -4.19 -16.12
N SER A 103 5.15 -3.65 -15.29
CA SER A 103 5.26 -2.21 -15.05
C SER A 103 5.63 -1.49 -16.35
N VAL A 104 6.72 -1.87 -17.03
CA VAL A 104 7.13 -1.23 -18.30
C VAL A 104 6.05 -1.35 -19.40
N ALA A 105 5.32 -2.47 -19.47
CA ALA A 105 4.21 -2.63 -20.41
C ALA A 105 2.97 -1.78 -20.09
N ALA A 106 2.86 -1.23 -18.88
CA ALA A 106 1.76 -0.36 -18.47
C ALA A 106 1.91 1.09 -18.97
N THR A 107 3.00 1.44 -19.66
CA THR A 107 3.33 2.79 -20.17
C THR A 107 2.24 3.53 -20.98
N GLY A 108 1.23 2.83 -21.51
CA GLY A 108 0.03 3.46 -22.11
C GLY A 108 -1.07 3.89 -21.13
N VAL A 109 -1.10 3.30 -19.92
CA VAL A 109 -2.01 3.60 -18.80
C VAL A 109 -1.30 4.47 -17.75
N GLU A 110 0.01 4.29 -17.55
CA GLU A 110 0.85 5.13 -16.68
C GLU A 110 0.77 6.62 -17.03
N LEU A 111 0.59 7.00 -18.30
CA LEU A 111 0.32 8.40 -18.68
C LEU A 111 -0.96 9.01 -18.08
N ARG A 112 -1.76 8.23 -17.33
CA ARG A 112 -3.00 8.64 -16.65
C ARG A 112 -2.93 8.46 -15.12
N CYS A 113 -1.80 8.02 -14.58
CA CYS A 113 -1.56 7.75 -13.17
C CYS A 113 -0.19 8.35 -12.79
N ASP A 114 -0.10 9.18 -11.75
CA ASP A 114 1.18 9.83 -11.41
C ASP A 114 2.32 8.83 -11.14
N ALA A 115 3.55 9.17 -11.48
CA ALA A 115 4.68 8.23 -11.48
C ALA A 115 4.95 7.55 -10.12
N ASP A 116 4.63 8.22 -9.00
CA ASP A 116 4.71 7.67 -7.65
C ASP A 116 3.83 6.43 -7.43
N PHE A 117 2.78 6.29 -8.25
CA PHE A 117 1.91 5.15 -8.26
C PHE A 117 2.64 3.86 -8.65
N ILE A 118 3.57 3.94 -9.61
CA ILE A 118 4.32 2.76 -10.10
C ILE A 118 5.26 2.26 -8.99
N GLY A 119 6.02 3.16 -8.35
CA GLY A 119 6.88 2.80 -7.22
C GLY A 119 6.09 2.17 -6.07
N THR A 120 4.91 2.71 -5.77
CA THR A 120 3.98 2.14 -4.77
C THR A 120 3.53 0.72 -5.15
N ARG A 121 3.17 0.47 -6.42
CA ARG A 121 2.76 -0.87 -6.91
C ARG A 121 3.90 -1.88 -6.89
N VAL A 122 5.07 -1.48 -7.37
CA VAL A 122 6.28 -2.32 -7.36
C VAL A 122 6.62 -2.73 -5.94
N ARG A 123 6.57 -1.80 -4.99
CA ARG A 123 6.77 -2.07 -3.56
C ARG A 123 5.74 -3.06 -3.00
N GLN A 124 4.45 -2.85 -3.28
CA GLN A 124 3.37 -3.78 -2.86
C GLN A 124 3.60 -5.19 -3.42
N ALA A 125 4.08 -5.32 -4.66
CA ALA A 125 4.39 -6.61 -5.25
C ALA A 125 5.60 -7.29 -4.57
N LEU A 126 6.70 -6.56 -4.32
CA LEU A 126 7.85 -7.11 -3.58
C LEU A 126 7.49 -7.55 -2.16
N VAL A 127 6.67 -6.76 -1.43
CA VAL A 127 6.15 -7.14 -0.10
C VAL A 127 5.36 -8.45 -0.16
N ARG A 128 4.60 -8.69 -1.24
CA ARG A 128 3.87 -9.96 -1.45
C ARG A 128 4.81 -11.12 -1.78
N ILE A 129 5.81 -10.92 -2.63
CA ILE A 129 6.86 -11.93 -2.93
C ILE A 129 7.58 -12.34 -1.64
N ARG A 130 7.98 -11.37 -0.83
CA ARG A 130 8.57 -11.58 0.50
C ARG A 130 7.64 -12.38 1.43
N ALA A 131 6.36 -12.00 1.50
CA ALA A 131 5.38 -12.71 2.33
C ALA A 131 5.19 -14.17 1.87
N HIS A 132 5.18 -14.43 0.55
CA HIS A 132 5.17 -15.79 0.02
C HIS A 132 6.42 -16.60 0.41
N LEU A 133 7.61 -16.02 0.30
CA LEU A 133 8.87 -16.68 0.69
C LEU A 133 8.94 -17.02 2.19
N LEU A 134 8.44 -16.13 3.04
CA LEU A 134 8.38 -16.33 4.49
C LEU A 134 7.16 -17.16 4.94
N ASN A 135 6.35 -17.66 4.00
CA ASN A 135 5.10 -18.38 4.25
C ASN A 135 4.13 -17.62 5.20
N GLN A 136 4.11 -16.29 5.06
CA GLN A 136 3.28 -15.36 5.83
C GLN A 136 1.95 -15.08 5.12
N THR A 137 0.98 -14.50 5.84
CA THR A 137 -0.28 -14.03 5.26
C THR A 137 -0.01 -12.93 4.24
N VAL A 138 -0.26 -13.22 2.96
CA VAL A 138 0.00 -12.32 1.85
C VAL A 138 -1.00 -11.15 1.85
N PRO A 139 -0.55 -9.88 1.90
CA PRO A 139 -1.46 -8.73 1.89
C PRO A 139 -2.34 -8.69 0.63
N PRO A 140 -3.65 -8.39 0.74
CA PRO A 140 -4.54 -8.27 -0.41
C PRO A 140 -4.14 -7.07 -1.27
N VAL A 141 -4.37 -7.16 -2.60
CA VAL A 141 -4.09 -6.04 -3.49
C VAL A 141 -5.27 -5.08 -3.49
N GLU A 142 -5.04 -3.83 -3.04
CA GLU A 142 -6.01 -2.75 -3.20
C GLU A 142 -6.02 -2.31 -4.67
N PRO A 143 -7.13 -2.43 -5.40
CA PRO A 143 -7.23 -1.92 -6.76
C PRO A 143 -7.26 -0.40 -6.68
N ALA A 144 -6.56 0.28 -7.57
CA ALA A 144 -6.62 1.74 -7.62
C ALA A 144 -7.03 2.23 -8.99
N LEU A 145 -7.72 3.36 -8.94
CA LEU A 145 -8.33 4.04 -10.05
C LEU A 145 -7.62 5.38 -10.23
N CYS A 146 -7.13 5.64 -11.43
CA CYS A 146 -6.48 6.90 -11.73
C CYS A 146 -7.42 7.87 -12.46
N HIS A 147 -8.23 7.35 -13.40
CA HIS A 147 -9.09 8.20 -14.24
C HIS A 147 -10.39 7.49 -14.65
N VAL A 148 -11.50 8.24 -14.71
CA VAL A 148 -12.79 7.80 -15.25
C VAL A 148 -13.21 8.62 -16.47
N VAL A 149 -13.63 7.98 -17.56
CA VAL A 149 -14.17 8.62 -18.76
C VAL A 149 -15.64 8.21 -18.96
N PRO A 150 -16.59 9.16 -19.09
CA PRO A 150 -16.51 10.55 -18.64
C PRO A 150 -16.31 10.69 -17.11
N ALA A 151 -15.85 11.86 -16.65
CA ALA A 151 -15.62 12.13 -15.23
C ALA A 151 -16.91 12.30 -14.40
N ALA A 152 -18.07 12.45 -15.08
CA ALA A 152 -19.42 12.49 -14.52
C ALA A 152 -20.43 12.20 -15.64
N VAL A 153 -21.65 11.81 -15.29
CA VAL A 153 -22.73 11.47 -16.24
C VAL A 153 -23.71 12.64 -16.36
N ASP A 154 -23.76 13.34 -17.50
CA ASP A 154 -24.76 14.40 -17.72
C ASP A 154 -26.09 13.82 -18.25
N MET A 155 -27.15 13.99 -17.47
CA MET A 155 -28.50 13.52 -17.79
C MET A 155 -29.22 14.42 -18.81
N ALA A 156 -28.71 15.62 -19.10
CA ALA A 156 -29.20 16.50 -20.16
C ALA A 156 -28.67 16.16 -21.56
N LEU A 157 -27.74 15.20 -21.68
CA LEU A 157 -27.31 14.65 -22.96
C LEU A 157 -28.37 13.68 -23.55
N ASP A 158 -28.17 13.28 -24.80
CA ASP A 158 -28.87 12.13 -25.39
C ASP A 158 -28.37 10.81 -24.77
N ALA A 159 -29.25 9.80 -24.67
CA ALA A 159 -28.91 8.52 -24.03
C ALA A 159 -27.74 7.78 -24.71
N ASN A 160 -27.62 7.89 -26.03
CA ASN A 160 -26.49 7.33 -26.79
C ASN A 160 -25.14 7.98 -26.48
N ARG A 161 -25.11 9.17 -25.88
CA ARG A 161 -23.89 9.90 -25.47
C ARG A 161 -23.46 9.63 -24.03
N ARG A 162 -24.24 8.87 -23.27
CA ARG A 162 -23.97 8.49 -21.86
C ARG A 162 -24.14 6.98 -21.63
N ASN A 163 -23.70 6.17 -22.59
CA ASN A 163 -23.93 4.72 -22.62
C ASN A 163 -22.89 3.88 -21.85
N LYS A 164 -21.78 4.46 -21.36
CA LYS A 164 -20.79 3.76 -20.53
C LYS A 164 -19.99 4.71 -19.63
N LEU A 165 -19.39 4.15 -18.57
CA LEU A 165 -18.21 4.71 -17.90
C LEU A 165 -17.02 3.77 -18.12
N GLU A 166 -15.84 4.32 -18.39
CA GLU A 166 -14.58 3.60 -18.55
C GLU A 166 -13.62 3.98 -17.41
N PHE A 167 -13.09 2.97 -16.73
CA PHE A 167 -12.25 3.09 -15.54
C PHE A 167 -10.83 2.64 -15.89
N PHE A 168 -9.84 3.53 -15.73
CA PHE A 168 -8.43 3.25 -15.98
C PHE A 168 -7.66 3.25 -14.66
N GLY A 169 -6.88 2.20 -14.44
CA GLY A 169 -6.21 1.91 -13.18
C GLY A 169 -5.48 0.59 -13.21
N TYR A 170 -5.44 -0.11 -12.08
CA TYR A 170 -4.63 -1.32 -11.87
C TYR A 170 -5.35 -2.35 -11.00
N ASP A 171 -4.94 -3.62 -11.13
CA ASP A 171 -5.37 -4.75 -10.30
C ASP A 171 -6.88 -5.06 -10.33
N PHE A 172 -7.58 -4.58 -11.37
CA PHE A 172 -9.03 -4.75 -11.53
C PHE A 172 -9.47 -6.20 -11.78
N ASP A 173 -8.56 -7.07 -12.21
CA ASP A 173 -8.79 -8.51 -12.37
C ASP A 173 -8.48 -9.34 -11.10
N THR A 174 -7.78 -8.76 -10.11
CA THR A 174 -7.31 -9.49 -8.92
C THR A 174 -8.37 -9.65 -7.82
N THR A 175 -9.42 -8.83 -7.83
CA THR A 175 -10.33 -8.67 -6.70
C THR A 175 -11.74 -8.23 -7.14
N PRO A 176 -12.82 -8.63 -6.44
CA PRO A 176 -14.14 -8.06 -6.68
C PRO A 176 -14.17 -6.57 -6.29
N ILE A 177 -14.64 -5.74 -7.22
CA ILE A 177 -15.00 -4.34 -6.99
C ILE A 177 -16.51 -4.26 -7.00
N LYS A 178 -17.09 -3.67 -5.95
CA LYS A 178 -18.52 -3.44 -5.82
C LYS A 178 -18.85 -2.08 -6.43
N VAL A 179 -19.91 -2.02 -7.22
CA VAL A 179 -20.41 -0.78 -7.83
C VAL A 179 -21.82 -0.53 -7.34
N THR A 180 -22.09 0.68 -6.84
CA THR A 180 -23.45 1.07 -6.46
C THR A 180 -23.93 2.31 -7.20
N LEU A 181 -25.21 2.30 -7.59
CA LEU A 181 -25.93 3.49 -8.03
C LEU A 181 -26.65 4.05 -6.80
N GLN A 182 -26.38 5.30 -6.44
CA GLN A 182 -27.11 5.97 -5.36
C GLN A 182 -28.12 6.96 -5.93
N ASP A 183 -29.38 6.75 -5.60
CA ASP A 183 -30.46 7.72 -5.78
C ASP A 183 -30.69 8.49 -4.46
N LYS A 184 -31.63 9.44 -4.45
CA LYS A 184 -31.95 10.25 -3.25
C LYS A 184 -32.39 9.47 -2.00
N SER A 185 -32.84 8.22 -2.15
CA SER A 185 -33.43 7.43 -1.06
C SER A 185 -32.98 5.96 -1.02
N ARG A 186 -32.11 5.53 -1.94
CA ARG A 186 -31.74 4.12 -2.12
C ARG A 186 -30.33 4.00 -2.69
N THR A 187 -29.63 2.97 -2.22
CA THR A 187 -28.39 2.48 -2.81
C THR A 187 -28.70 1.16 -3.49
N LEU A 188 -28.44 1.06 -4.79
CA LEU A 188 -28.64 -0.16 -5.58
C LEU A 188 -27.28 -0.74 -5.94
N ASP A 189 -27.03 -2.01 -5.62
CA ASP A 189 -25.88 -2.73 -6.17
C ASP A 189 -26.09 -2.97 -7.67
N VAL A 190 -25.12 -2.53 -8.47
CA VAL A 190 -25.14 -2.63 -9.93
C VAL A 190 -23.87 -3.29 -10.48
N SER A 191 -23.11 -3.97 -9.62
CA SER A 191 -21.83 -4.63 -9.94
C SER A 191 -21.93 -5.63 -11.09
N SER A 192 -23.12 -6.19 -11.34
CA SER A 192 -23.40 -7.06 -12.49
C SER A 192 -23.31 -6.37 -13.86
N ASN A 193 -23.24 -5.04 -13.91
CA ASN A 193 -23.08 -4.26 -15.14
C ASN A 193 -21.62 -3.82 -15.37
N LEU A 194 -20.69 -4.22 -14.48
CA LEU A 194 -19.27 -3.88 -14.56
C LEU A 194 -18.50 -4.99 -15.29
N ASP A 195 -18.16 -4.72 -16.54
CA ASP A 195 -17.29 -5.56 -17.35
C ASP A 195 -15.81 -5.28 -16.98
N ARG A 196 -15.11 -6.32 -16.54
CA ARG A 196 -13.66 -6.29 -16.29
C ARG A 196 -12.95 -6.79 -17.55
N LEU A 197 -12.44 -5.86 -18.34
CA LEU A 197 -11.88 -6.14 -19.67
C LEU A 197 -10.41 -6.53 -19.60
N THR A 198 -9.63 -5.86 -18.74
CA THR A 198 -8.23 -6.18 -18.44
C THR A 198 -7.91 -5.84 -17.00
N HIS A 199 -6.71 -6.24 -16.55
CA HIS A 199 -6.07 -5.77 -15.31
C HIS A 199 -6.13 -4.24 -15.11
N TYR A 200 -6.11 -3.48 -16.21
CA TYR A 200 -6.00 -2.01 -16.20
C TYR A 200 -7.27 -1.26 -16.62
N HIS A 201 -8.30 -1.97 -17.11
CA HIS A 201 -9.48 -1.36 -17.71
C HIS A 201 -10.78 -2.09 -17.35
N MET A 202 -11.75 -1.34 -16.83
CA MET A 202 -13.13 -1.79 -16.66
C MET A 202 -14.09 -0.87 -17.40
N THR A 203 -15.27 -1.38 -17.75
CA THR A 203 -16.36 -0.60 -18.31
C THR A 203 -17.65 -0.89 -17.54
N LEU A 204 -18.37 0.15 -17.12
CA LEU A 204 -19.71 0.03 -16.56
C LEU A 204 -20.72 0.40 -17.65
N ASN A 205 -21.57 -0.55 -18.05
CA ASN A 205 -22.60 -0.33 -19.05
C ASN A 205 -23.70 0.59 -18.49
N LEU A 206 -23.95 1.73 -19.14
CA LEU A 206 -25.05 2.67 -18.86
C LEU A 206 -26.11 2.70 -19.99
N GLY A 207 -26.02 1.76 -20.94
CA GLY A 207 -26.97 1.61 -22.05
C GLY A 207 -28.31 1.01 -21.63
N ALA A 208 -29.16 0.71 -22.61
CA ALA A 208 -30.54 0.28 -22.39
C ALA A 208 -30.71 -1.02 -21.56
N ASN A 209 -29.68 -1.85 -21.50
CA ASN A 209 -29.61 -3.09 -20.71
C ASN A 209 -28.61 -3.00 -19.54
N GLY A 210 -28.11 -1.81 -19.23
CA GLY A 210 -27.08 -1.55 -18.22
C GLY A 210 -27.64 -1.03 -16.89
N VAL A 211 -26.82 -0.24 -16.20
CA VAL A 211 -27.18 0.47 -14.96
C VAL A 211 -28.42 1.36 -15.19
N PRO A 212 -29.48 1.25 -14.36
CA PRO A 212 -30.73 1.98 -14.54
C PRO A 212 -30.63 3.44 -14.05
N VAL A 213 -29.76 4.24 -14.67
CA VAL A 213 -29.57 5.66 -14.32
C VAL A 213 -30.84 6.45 -14.66
N SER A 214 -31.39 7.16 -13.66
CA SER A 214 -32.66 7.87 -13.76
C SER A 214 -32.54 9.34 -13.39
N ASN A 215 -33.65 10.09 -13.40
CA ASN A 215 -33.70 11.46 -12.87
C ASN A 215 -33.60 11.56 -11.33
N ALA A 216 -33.67 10.42 -10.62
CA ALA A 216 -33.47 10.32 -9.18
C ALA A 216 -32.03 10.00 -8.78
N SER A 217 -31.19 9.60 -9.74
CA SER A 217 -29.82 9.14 -9.52
C SER A 217 -28.85 10.30 -9.30
N ASN A 218 -28.00 10.18 -8.29
CA ASN A 218 -27.08 11.23 -7.85
C ASN A 218 -25.62 10.89 -8.15
N ARG A 219 -25.23 9.61 -8.09
CA ARG A 219 -23.85 9.15 -8.36
C ARG A 219 -23.77 7.65 -8.65
N VAL A 220 -22.62 7.25 -9.16
CA VAL A 220 -22.10 5.88 -9.08
C VAL A 220 -20.92 5.84 -8.10
N THR A 221 -20.87 4.88 -7.17
CA THR A 221 -19.69 4.62 -6.32
C THR A 221 -19.01 3.31 -6.66
N LEU A 222 -17.68 3.27 -6.49
CA LEU A 222 -16.89 2.05 -6.51
C LEU A 222 -16.34 1.81 -5.09
N GLU A 223 -16.48 0.58 -4.61
CA GLU A 223 -16.09 0.14 -3.28
C GLU A 223 -15.22 -1.13 -3.37
N TRP A 224 -14.15 -1.18 -2.58
CA TRP A 224 -13.31 -2.36 -2.39
C TRP A 224 -13.16 -2.64 -0.89
N GLN A 225 -13.46 -3.85 -0.44
CA GLN A 225 -13.48 -4.22 0.99
C GLN A 225 -14.25 -3.22 1.89
N ASN A 226 -15.35 -2.66 1.39
CA ASN A 226 -16.16 -1.58 1.99
C ASN A 226 -15.48 -0.20 2.12
N LYS A 227 -14.25 -0.03 1.63
CA LYS A 227 -13.59 1.27 1.42
C LYS A 227 -14.09 1.87 0.10
N LEU A 228 -14.51 3.14 0.12
CA LEU A 228 -14.86 3.89 -1.08
C LEU A 228 -13.58 4.20 -1.87
N ILE A 229 -13.46 3.67 -3.08
CA ILE A 229 -12.32 3.95 -3.99
C ILE A 229 -12.67 4.96 -5.08
N SER A 230 -13.96 5.21 -5.36
CA SER A 230 -14.38 6.29 -6.28
C SER A 230 -15.84 6.70 -6.13
N SER A 231 -16.15 7.93 -6.54
CA SER A 231 -17.51 8.49 -6.59
C SER A 231 -17.67 9.40 -7.81
N ILE A 232 -18.52 9.00 -8.75
CA ILE A 232 -18.76 9.64 -10.06
C ILE A 232 -20.13 10.30 -10.04
N ALA A 233 -20.18 11.63 -10.19
CA ALA A 233 -21.43 12.38 -10.11
C ALA A 233 -22.37 12.08 -11.30
N VAL A 234 -23.68 12.01 -11.03
CA VAL A 234 -24.74 12.06 -12.05
C VAL A 234 -25.33 13.47 -12.03
N ILE A 235 -25.05 14.23 -13.09
CA ILE A 235 -25.46 15.63 -13.23
C ILE A 235 -26.89 15.66 -13.78
N GLN A 236 -27.83 15.95 -12.89
CA GLN A 236 -29.21 16.27 -13.21
C GLN A 236 -29.35 17.75 -13.58
N PRO A 237 -30.47 18.17 -14.20
CA PRO A 237 -30.76 19.59 -14.45
C PRO A 237 -30.71 20.50 -13.21
N ALA A 238 -30.88 19.93 -12.01
CA ALA A 238 -30.82 20.64 -10.73
C ALA A 238 -29.53 20.38 -9.91
N THR A 239 -28.60 19.54 -10.38
CA THR A 239 -27.37 19.24 -9.62
C THR A 239 -26.48 20.49 -9.54
N PRO A 240 -26.10 20.98 -8.35
CA PRO A 240 -25.17 22.09 -8.17
C PRO A 240 -23.70 21.64 -8.37
N VAL A 241 -22.79 22.60 -8.48
CA VAL A 241 -21.35 22.34 -8.32
C VAL A 241 -21.07 22.07 -6.84
N CYS A 242 -20.16 21.13 -6.53
CA CYS A 242 -19.76 20.85 -5.16
C CYS A 242 -19.11 22.07 -4.52
N ARG A 243 -19.38 22.29 -3.24
CA ARG A 243 -18.60 23.26 -2.48
C ARG A 243 -17.17 22.75 -2.32
N GLU A 244 -16.22 23.66 -2.49
CA GLU A 244 -14.81 23.43 -2.25
C GLU A 244 -14.35 24.39 -1.13
N LYS A 245 -13.40 23.95 -0.31
CA LYS A 245 -12.71 24.80 0.67
C LYS A 245 -11.28 24.35 0.85
N THR A 246 -10.38 25.28 1.11
CA THR A 246 -9.04 24.99 1.62
C THR A 246 -9.08 25.02 3.15
N GLU A 247 -8.46 24.05 3.80
CA GLU A 247 -8.35 23.98 5.25
C GLU A 247 -6.88 23.79 5.65
N THR A 248 -6.40 24.63 6.55
CA THR A 248 -5.06 24.55 7.14
C THR A 248 -5.15 23.90 8.51
N TYR A 249 -4.56 22.72 8.66
CA TYR A 249 -4.48 21.96 9.89
C TYR A 249 -3.06 21.95 10.43
N ALA A 250 -2.87 22.46 11.65
CA ALA A 250 -1.60 22.43 12.36
C ALA A 250 -1.74 21.62 13.66
N ARG A 251 -0.80 20.69 13.88
CA ARG A 251 -0.68 19.93 15.13
C ARG A 251 0.25 20.71 16.09
N ASN A 252 -0.20 20.94 17.32
CA ASN A 252 0.59 21.65 18.35
C ASN A 252 1.63 20.76 19.07
N THR A 253 1.76 19.50 18.65
CA THR A 253 2.68 18.51 19.21
C THR A 253 3.56 17.93 18.11
N TYR A 254 4.81 17.61 18.47
CA TYR A 254 5.70 16.82 17.63
C TYR A 254 5.32 15.33 17.73
N LEU A 255 5.80 14.53 16.78
CA LEU A 255 5.73 13.07 16.87
C LEU A 255 7.11 12.53 17.23
N SER A 256 7.21 11.75 18.31
CA SER A 256 8.43 10.99 18.61
C SER A 256 8.34 9.56 18.07
N TYR A 257 9.42 9.08 17.47
CA TYR A 257 9.55 7.70 17.03
C TYR A 257 10.95 7.16 17.28
N THR A 258 11.04 5.94 17.82
CA THR A 258 12.25 5.15 17.97
C THR A 258 12.02 3.86 17.18
N PRO A 259 12.71 3.66 16.05
CA PRO A 259 12.58 2.43 15.27
C PRO A 259 13.12 1.22 16.04
N PRO A 260 12.57 0.00 15.81
CA PRO A 260 13.06 -1.21 16.46
C PRO A 260 14.46 -1.59 15.98
N HIS A 261 15.22 -2.28 16.84
CA HIS A 261 16.47 -2.92 16.48
C HIS A 261 16.24 -4.05 15.47
N THR A 262 17.01 -4.08 14.38
CA THR A 262 16.90 -5.08 13.31
C THR A 262 18.18 -5.90 13.10
N ARG A 263 19.36 -5.41 13.54
CA ARG A 263 20.65 -6.08 13.38
C ARG A 263 21.68 -5.54 14.37
N GLY A 264 22.60 -6.41 14.81
CA GLY A 264 23.78 -6.05 15.62
C GLY A 264 23.64 -6.36 17.11
N ASP A 265 24.56 -5.83 17.90
CA ASP A 265 24.42 -5.59 19.33
C ASP A 265 24.09 -4.11 19.55
N LYS A 266 23.11 -3.78 20.37
CA LYS A 266 22.32 -2.53 20.23
C LYS A 266 23.04 -1.20 20.56
N GLU A 267 24.35 -1.19 20.70
CA GLU A 267 25.21 -0.06 21.07
C GLU A 267 25.90 0.44 19.80
N TYR A 268 26.17 1.75 19.68
CA TYR A 268 26.94 2.29 18.54
C TYR A 268 28.39 2.64 18.90
N ASP A 269 28.74 2.68 20.19
CA ASP A 269 30.12 2.82 20.71
C ASP A 269 30.91 4.00 20.08
N GLY A 270 30.22 5.10 19.70
CA GLY A 270 30.81 6.26 19.03
C GLY A 270 31.27 5.99 17.59
N HIS A 271 30.64 5.07 16.86
CA HIS A 271 30.96 4.69 15.48
C HIS A 271 29.86 5.04 14.46
N GLY A 272 28.92 5.91 14.85
CA GLY A 272 27.80 6.38 14.04
C GLY A 272 26.66 6.78 14.99
N PRO A 273 25.38 6.66 14.58
CA PRO A 273 24.90 6.07 13.33
C PRO A 273 24.94 7.01 12.10
N GLU A 274 25.01 6.46 10.89
CA GLU A 274 24.45 7.10 9.70
C GLU A 274 22.92 7.02 9.76
N VAL A 275 22.24 8.16 9.61
CA VAL A 275 20.81 8.30 9.90
C VAL A 275 20.05 8.85 8.70
N TRP A 276 18.93 8.20 8.39
CA TRP A 276 17.95 8.65 7.41
C TRP A 276 16.57 8.73 8.05
N ALA A 277 15.80 9.75 7.71
CA ALA A 277 14.35 9.74 7.91
C ALA A 277 13.61 10.29 6.69
N THR A 278 12.42 9.73 6.45
CA THR A 278 11.50 10.18 5.41
C THR A 278 10.10 10.23 5.99
N ALA A 279 9.46 11.39 5.87
CA ALA A 279 8.08 11.62 6.23
C ALA A 279 7.26 11.88 4.97
N ARG A 280 6.19 11.09 4.75
CA ARG A 280 5.26 11.23 3.62
C ARG A 280 3.84 11.49 4.12
N TRP A 281 3.11 12.37 3.43
CA TRP A 281 1.65 12.45 3.53
C TRP A 281 1.01 11.43 2.58
N VAL A 282 0.13 10.59 3.10
CA VAL A 282 -0.63 9.60 2.32
C VAL A 282 -2.12 9.91 2.43
N ASN A 283 -2.70 10.42 1.34
CA ASN A 283 -4.13 10.73 1.23
C ASN A 283 -4.92 9.47 0.81
N ASP A 284 -5.90 9.04 1.62
CA ASP A 284 -6.84 7.97 1.25
C ASP A 284 -8.23 8.49 0.78
N GLY A 285 -8.38 9.80 0.66
CA GLY A 285 -9.60 10.52 0.34
C GLY A 285 -10.42 10.94 1.56
N THR A 286 -10.24 10.28 2.70
CA THR A 286 -10.92 10.61 3.97
C THR A 286 -9.97 10.97 5.11
N HIS A 287 -8.74 10.45 5.07
CA HIS A 287 -7.67 10.75 5.99
C HIS A 287 -6.41 11.17 5.23
N VAL A 288 -5.60 12.01 5.88
CA VAL A 288 -4.17 12.10 5.58
C VAL A 288 -3.42 11.35 6.67
N ASN A 289 -2.75 10.27 6.28
CA ASN A 289 -1.87 9.52 7.17
C ASN A 289 -0.45 10.06 7.03
N LEU A 290 0.24 10.27 8.16
CA LEU A 290 1.68 10.38 8.17
C LEU A 290 2.28 8.98 8.03
N ARG A 291 3.23 8.85 7.12
CA ARG A 291 4.10 7.69 6.98
C ARG A 291 5.52 8.12 7.30
N LEU A 292 6.00 7.81 8.50
CA LEU A 292 7.33 8.18 9.00
C LEU A 292 8.22 6.93 9.03
N TRP A 293 9.20 6.88 8.14
CA TRP A 293 10.25 5.86 8.13
C TRP A 293 11.55 6.46 8.69
N MET A 294 12.29 5.67 9.47
CA MET A 294 13.62 6.01 9.96
C MET A 294 14.53 4.79 9.92
N LYS A 295 15.79 5.02 9.57
CA LYS A 295 16.90 4.06 9.70
C LYS A 295 18.08 4.77 10.36
N ALA A 296 18.69 4.12 11.33
CA ALA A 296 19.98 4.45 11.91
C ALA A 296 20.88 3.22 11.79
N LYS A 297 22.11 3.39 11.31
CA LYS A 297 23.03 2.29 11.04
C LYS A 297 24.47 2.68 11.40
N GLU A 298 25.17 1.83 12.16
CA GLU A 298 26.59 2.03 12.47
C GLU A 298 27.48 2.04 11.22
N THR A 299 28.67 2.65 11.29
CA THR A 299 29.52 2.90 10.10
C THR A 299 30.79 2.06 10.01
N ARG A 300 31.15 1.24 11.03
CA ARG A 300 32.47 0.59 11.12
C ARG A 300 32.46 -0.91 11.41
N SER A 301 31.91 -1.33 12.55
CA SER A 301 31.81 -2.75 12.98
C SER A 301 30.38 -3.25 12.77
N ASP A 302 30.12 -4.56 13.01
CA ASP A 302 28.86 -5.38 13.18
C ASP A 302 27.57 -5.01 12.40
N TRP A 303 27.41 -3.73 12.11
CA TRP A 303 26.40 -3.02 11.36
C TRP A 303 25.11 -2.91 12.15
N THR A 304 25.26 -2.56 13.42
CA THR A 304 24.14 -2.28 14.31
C THR A 304 23.16 -1.32 13.66
N THR A 305 21.88 -1.73 13.63
CA THR A 305 20.83 -1.06 12.85
C THR A 305 19.55 -0.99 13.67
N ALA A 306 18.98 0.21 13.78
CA ALA A 306 17.61 0.44 14.16
C ALA A 306 16.82 0.93 12.93
N GLU A 307 15.75 0.24 12.56
CA GLU A 307 15.00 0.57 11.35
C GLU A 307 13.52 0.21 11.49
N GLY A 308 12.66 1.10 11.00
CA GLY A 308 11.25 0.82 10.89
C GLY A 308 10.41 2.00 10.44
N GLU A 309 9.11 1.74 10.42
CA GLU A 309 8.09 2.72 10.05
C GLU A 309 7.05 2.87 11.16
N ARG A 310 6.59 4.13 11.33
CA ARG A 310 5.38 4.49 12.05
C ARG A 310 4.38 5.14 11.09
N VAL A 311 3.22 4.51 10.92
CA VAL A 311 2.06 5.11 10.25
C VAL A 311 1.10 5.64 11.31
N GLU A 312 0.64 6.89 11.15
CA GLU A 312 -0.33 7.52 12.07
C GLU A 312 -1.31 8.41 11.29
N SER A 313 -2.61 8.31 11.61
CA SER A 313 -3.60 9.24 11.07
C SER A 313 -3.32 10.66 11.55
N TYR A 314 -2.96 11.56 10.64
CA TYR A 314 -2.61 12.94 10.95
C TYR A 314 -3.81 13.88 10.87
N TYR A 315 -4.70 13.66 9.91
CA TYR A 315 -5.90 14.46 9.66
C TYR A 315 -7.07 13.59 9.18
N THR A 316 -8.29 13.94 9.58
CA THR A 316 -9.55 13.32 9.13
C THR A 316 -10.46 14.40 8.54
N ALA A 317 -10.98 14.17 7.34
CA ALA A 317 -11.92 15.07 6.70
C ALA A 317 -13.25 15.18 7.50
N PRO A 318 -13.81 16.38 7.68
CA PRO A 318 -15.13 16.55 8.29
C PRO A 318 -16.22 15.77 7.55
N SER A 319 -17.22 15.27 8.30
CA SER A 319 -18.36 14.57 7.71
C SER A 319 -19.02 15.41 6.59
N GLY A 320 -19.29 14.78 5.45
CA GLY A 320 -19.79 15.45 4.25
C GLY A 320 -18.68 15.98 3.31
N TRP A 321 -17.40 15.83 3.63
CA TRP A 321 -16.27 16.24 2.80
C TRP A 321 -15.31 15.08 2.51
N ARG A 322 -14.59 15.16 1.38
CA ARG A 322 -13.41 14.34 1.07
C ARG A 322 -12.23 15.25 0.76
N ILE A 323 -11.03 14.72 0.93
CA ILE A 323 -9.79 15.36 0.49
C ILE A 323 -9.70 15.16 -1.03
N GLU A 324 -9.60 16.26 -1.77
CA GLU A 324 -9.31 16.24 -3.22
C GLU A 324 -7.80 16.25 -3.45
N SER A 325 -7.07 17.15 -2.79
CA SER A 325 -5.62 17.29 -2.88
C SER A 325 -5.01 17.70 -1.53
N ILE A 326 -3.72 17.43 -1.39
CA ILE A 326 -2.84 18.09 -0.42
C ILE A 326 -2.11 19.19 -1.19
N GLU A 327 -2.06 20.39 -0.63
CA GLU A 327 -1.35 21.53 -1.24
C GLU A 327 0.10 21.57 -0.72
N GLY A 328 1.08 21.62 -1.63
CA GLY A 328 2.51 21.57 -1.31
C GLY A 328 3.16 20.22 -1.62
N ASN A 329 4.36 20.00 -1.06
CA ASN A 329 5.07 18.74 -1.21
C ASN A 329 4.49 17.70 -0.27
N VAL A 330 4.31 16.47 -0.75
CA VAL A 330 3.83 15.34 0.06
C VAL A 330 4.96 14.61 0.80
N GLU A 331 6.22 15.05 0.65
CA GLU A 331 7.41 14.38 1.20
C GLU A 331 8.40 15.39 1.79
N SER A 332 9.02 15.01 2.91
CA SER A 332 10.20 15.63 3.51
C SER A 332 11.18 14.51 3.88
N SER A 333 12.46 14.70 3.62
CA SER A 333 13.52 13.75 3.96
C SER A 333 14.73 14.44 4.58
N ALA A 334 15.46 13.70 5.40
CA ALA A 334 16.73 14.12 5.98
C ALA A 334 17.70 12.93 6.02
N HIS A 335 18.99 13.22 5.81
CA HIS A 335 20.09 12.27 5.86
C HIS A 335 21.33 12.97 6.41
N TYR A 336 21.97 12.38 7.41
CA TYR A 336 23.26 12.83 7.92
C TYR A 336 24.05 11.64 8.49
N VAL A 337 25.34 11.86 8.79
CA VAL A 337 26.17 10.92 9.55
C VAL A 337 26.37 11.53 10.93
N ASP A 338 25.93 10.83 11.97
CA ASP A 338 26.17 11.24 13.35
C ASP A 338 27.64 11.03 13.72
N SER A 339 28.15 11.92 14.56
CA SER A 339 29.56 11.95 14.97
C SER A 339 29.78 12.47 16.39
N ASP A 340 28.72 12.78 17.13
CA ASP A 340 28.78 13.09 18.56
C ASP A 340 27.53 12.59 19.31
N HIS A 341 27.26 13.07 20.53
CA HIS A 341 26.13 12.64 21.37
C HIS A 341 25.04 13.72 21.53
N ASN A 342 24.99 14.70 20.64
CA ASN A 342 24.04 15.81 20.69
C ASN A 342 22.76 15.52 19.88
N ASP A 343 21.70 16.28 20.17
CA ASP A 343 20.47 16.27 19.38
C ASP A 343 20.67 17.00 18.04
N ASP A 344 20.79 16.27 16.93
CA ASP A 344 20.93 16.85 15.59
C ASP A 344 19.63 17.38 15.00
N ARG A 345 19.69 18.53 14.31
CA ARG A 345 18.50 19.22 13.75
C ARG A 345 18.62 19.41 12.24
N GLN A 346 17.76 18.73 11.49
CA GLN A 346 17.71 18.81 10.03
C GLN A 346 16.40 19.44 9.57
N GLY A 347 16.49 20.46 8.71
CA GLY A 347 15.31 21.17 8.18
C GLY A 347 14.61 20.36 7.09
N GLY A 348 13.31 20.07 7.25
CA GLY A 348 12.52 19.31 6.27
C GLY A 348 11.93 20.13 5.12
N GLY A 349 12.26 21.43 5.07
CA GLY A 349 11.76 22.42 4.09
C GLY A 349 10.41 23.04 4.47
N PRO A 350 10.04 24.21 3.90
CA PRO A 350 8.81 24.92 4.29
C PRO A 350 7.53 24.32 3.68
N ASN A 351 7.66 23.52 2.61
CA ASN A 351 6.53 23.07 1.79
C ASN A 351 6.21 21.58 1.96
N GLY A 352 7.01 20.82 2.70
CA GLY A 352 6.81 19.38 2.95
C GLY A 352 6.12 19.09 4.29
N PRO A 353 5.88 17.80 4.63
CA PRO A 353 5.31 17.40 5.91
C PRO A 353 6.05 17.94 7.15
N VAL A 354 7.37 18.05 7.08
CA VAL A 354 8.23 18.29 8.24
C VAL A 354 8.91 19.64 8.15
N LYS A 355 8.80 20.41 9.24
CA LYS A 355 9.53 21.65 9.47
C LYS A 355 10.96 21.35 9.93
N GLU A 356 11.08 20.52 10.96
CA GLU A 356 12.34 20.12 11.60
C GLU A 356 12.27 18.65 11.99
N PHE A 357 13.25 17.87 11.54
CA PHE A 357 13.59 16.59 12.13
C PHE A 357 14.63 16.85 13.22
N LYS A 358 14.36 16.40 14.44
CA LYS A 358 15.31 16.44 15.54
C LYS A 358 15.68 15.00 15.89
N PHE A 359 16.89 14.60 15.59
CA PHE A 359 17.39 13.24 15.78
C PHE A 359 17.99 13.04 17.16
N ARG A 360 17.95 11.78 17.59
CA ARG A 360 18.70 11.22 18.72
C ARG A 360 19.52 10.08 18.14
N GLY A 361 20.84 10.22 18.16
CA GLY A 361 21.78 9.22 17.64
C GLY A 361 22.21 8.24 18.73
N ASP A 362 23.47 8.41 19.15
CA ASP A 362 24.20 7.62 20.14
C ASP A 362 24.05 8.18 21.56
N HIS A 363 23.73 7.31 22.52
CA HIS A 363 23.96 7.54 23.93
C HIS A 363 24.58 6.30 24.59
N LYS A 364 25.31 6.52 25.68
CA LYS A 364 25.86 5.44 26.51
C LYS A 364 24.82 4.37 26.93
N GLY A 365 24.88 3.17 26.33
CA GLY A 365 24.02 2.02 26.60
C GLY A 365 23.21 1.56 25.37
N ASP A 366 22.22 0.66 25.57
CA ASP A 366 21.35 0.19 24.48
C ASP A 366 20.70 1.38 23.71
N ASP A 367 21.22 1.68 22.52
CA ASP A 367 20.77 2.73 21.60
C ASP A 367 19.67 2.23 20.66
N ALA A 368 20.02 1.22 19.87
CA ALA A 368 19.22 0.71 18.78
C ALA A 368 18.00 -0.03 19.32
N GLY A 369 16.80 0.47 18.96
CA GLY A 369 15.53 -0.06 19.46
C GLY A 369 15.07 0.51 20.81
N SER A 370 15.82 1.42 21.43
CA SER A 370 15.55 1.91 22.79
C SER A 370 15.59 3.44 22.92
N TYR A 371 16.59 4.09 22.33
CA TYR A 371 16.78 5.55 22.42
C TYR A 371 16.79 6.21 21.05
N THR A 372 17.63 5.69 20.15
CA THR A 372 17.88 6.25 18.81
C THR A 372 16.57 6.45 18.09
N GLY A 373 16.35 7.66 17.59
CA GLY A 373 15.02 8.06 17.16
C GLY A 373 14.96 9.46 16.57
N VAL A 374 13.73 9.89 16.26
CA VAL A 374 13.46 11.20 15.68
C VAL A 374 12.21 11.81 16.30
N ASP A 375 12.32 13.08 16.66
CA ASP A 375 11.21 13.97 16.95
C ASP A 375 10.90 14.79 15.69
N VAL A 376 9.66 14.71 15.23
CA VAL A 376 9.19 15.33 13.99
C VAL A 376 8.29 16.51 14.31
N TYR A 377 8.75 17.72 13.99
CA TYR A 377 7.98 18.95 14.07
C TYR A 377 7.35 19.25 12.71
N PHE A 378 6.03 19.33 12.64
CA PHE A 378 5.29 19.43 11.39
C PHE A 378 5.21 20.87 10.85
N ASN A 379 5.15 21.00 9.53
CA ASN A 379 4.54 22.18 8.90
C ASN A 379 3.01 22.06 8.99
N PRO A 380 2.25 23.17 8.87
CA PRO A 380 0.81 23.11 8.70
C PRO A 380 0.46 22.31 7.44
N LEU A 381 -0.36 21.28 7.58
CA LEU A 381 -0.95 20.57 6.47
C LEU A 381 -2.03 21.46 5.84
N VAL A 382 -1.97 21.66 4.53
CA VAL A 382 -3.01 22.37 3.78
C VAL A 382 -3.72 21.36 2.87
N VAL A 383 -5.02 21.18 3.06
CA VAL A 383 -5.84 20.27 2.25
C VAL A 383 -6.90 21.04 1.48
N LYS A 384 -7.13 20.63 0.23
CA LYS A 384 -8.30 21.01 -0.53
C LYS A 384 -9.40 19.98 -0.31
N LEU A 385 -10.53 20.44 0.22
CA LEU A 385 -11.68 19.61 0.55
C LEU A 385 -12.81 19.89 -0.44
N VAL A 386 -13.47 18.84 -0.90
CA VAL A 386 -14.67 18.93 -1.74
C VAL A 386 -15.83 18.17 -1.09
N GLU A 387 -17.02 18.77 -1.16
CA GLU A 387 -18.26 18.20 -0.64
C GLU A 387 -18.58 16.87 -1.33
N VAL A 388 -18.94 15.83 -0.56
CA VAL A 388 -19.27 14.50 -1.10
C VAL A 388 -20.76 14.30 -1.35
N ALA A 389 -21.61 15.31 -1.25
CA ALA A 389 -23.07 15.13 -1.24
C ALA A 389 -23.80 15.89 -2.36
N ASN A 390 -24.53 15.15 -3.20
CA ASN A 390 -25.57 15.68 -4.10
C ASN A 390 -25.13 16.80 -5.06
N CYS A 391 -23.87 16.77 -5.48
CA CYS A 391 -23.22 17.82 -6.27
C CYS A 391 -22.26 17.23 -7.31
N ALA A 392 -21.80 18.05 -8.26
CA ALA A 392 -20.77 17.69 -9.24
C ALA A 392 -19.45 18.44 -8.93
N PRO A 393 -18.31 17.75 -8.75
CA PRO A 393 -17.01 18.42 -8.53
C PRO A 393 -16.65 19.37 -9.67
N GLU A 394 -16.06 20.54 -9.37
CA GLU A 394 -15.72 21.52 -10.41
C GLU A 394 -14.71 20.94 -11.42
N SER A 395 -13.73 20.18 -10.91
CA SER A 395 -12.75 19.40 -11.68
C SER A 395 -13.43 18.46 -12.70
N ALA A 396 -14.49 17.76 -12.30
CA ALA A 396 -15.27 16.91 -13.20
C ALA A 396 -16.02 17.73 -14.26
N VAL A 397 -16.70 18.83 -13.88
CA VAL A 397 -17.43 19.70 -14.81
C VAL A 397 -16.50 20.31 -15.86
N LYS A 398 -15.32 20.82 -15.45
CA LYS A 398 -14.27 21.30 -16.38
C LYS A 398 -13.80 20.20 -17.33
N SER A 399 -13.53 19.01 -16.82
CA SER A 399 -13.11 17.84 -17.63
C SER A 399 -14.16 17.47 -18.69
N LEU A 400 -15.45 17.48 -18.34
CA LEU A 400 -16.52 17.27 -19.31
C LEU A 400 -16.61 18.39 -20.35
N GLN A 401 -16.48 19.65 -19.93
CA GLN A 401 -16.55 20.81 -20.83
C GLN A 401 -15.43 20.79 -21.88
N LEU A 402 -14.19 20.55 -21.45
CA LEU A 402 -13.03 20.44 -22.35
C LEU A 402 -13.16 19.28 -23.35
N LYS A 403 -13.81 18.18 -22.95
CA LYS A 403 -14.01 16.98 -23.78
C LYS A 403 -15.31 17.01 -24.60
N GLY A 404 -16.13 18.06 -24.49
CA GLY A 404 -17.45 18.13 -25.14
C GLY A 404 -18.47 17.12 -24.61
N LEU A 405 -18.26 16.58 -23.40
CA LEU A 405 -19.08 15.55 -22.75
C LEU A 405 -20.08 16.12 -21.74
N ILE A 406 -20.48 17.39 -21.92
CA ILE A 406 -21.50 18.09 -21.15
C ILE A 406 -22.47 18.76 -22.11
N ALA A 407 -23.76 18.81 -21.77
CA ALA A 407 -24.74 19.53 -22.57
C ALA A 407 -24.48 21.06 -22.47
N PRO A 408 -24.59 21.83 -23.58
CA PRO A 408 -24.37 23.28 -23.55
C PRO A 408 -25.24 24.02 -22.52
N GLY A 409 -26.48 23.57 -22.32
CA GLY A 409 -27.38 24.09 -21.28
C GLY A 409 -26.88 23.81 -19.85
N THR A 410 -26.37 22.60 -19.60
CA THR A 410 -25.77 22.22 -18.31
C THR A 410 -24.51 23.04 -18.03
N ALA A 411 -23.61 23.18 -19.01
CA ALA A 411 -22.41 24.01 -18.87
C ALA A 411 -22.74 25.47 -18.54
N LYS A 412 -23.65 26.11 -19.31
CA LYS A 412 -24.07 27.50 -19.07
C LYS A 412 -24.71 27.71 -17.69
N ARG A 413 -25.44 26.70 -17.18
CA ARG A 413 -26.07 26.71 -15.85
C ARG A 413 -25.05 26.59 -14.71
N LEU A 414 -24.02 25.75 -14.87
CA LEU A 414 -23.01 25.51 -13.84
C LEU A 414 -21.91 26.58 -13.80
N GLN A 415 -21.58 27.18 -14.95
CA GLN A 415 -20.52 28.20 -15.08
C GLN A 415 -20.53 29.31 -13.99
N PRO A 416 -21.66 29.95 -13.62
CA PRO A 416 -21.66 30.96 -12.55
C PRO A 416 -21.32 30.38 -11.17
N MET A 417 -21.63 29.11 -10.90
CA MET A 417 -21.31 28.44 -9.62
C MET A 417 -19.80 28.17 -9.49
N MET A 418 -19.13 27.89 -10.62
CA MET A 418 -17.67 27.65 -10.70
C MET A 418 -16.86 28.96 -10.56
N LEU A 419 -17.47 30.12 -10.84
CA LEU A 419 -16.81 31.43 -10.73
C LEU A 419 -16.75 31.96 -9.28
N HIS A 420 -17.56 31.42 -8.36
CA HIS A 420 -17.63 31.88 -6.97
C HIS A 420 -16.57 31.24 -6.05
N ILE A 421 -15.65 30.44 -6.61
CA ILE A 421 -14.52 29.82 -5.90
C ILE A 421 -13.19 30.16 -6.59
N GLN A 422 -13.08 31.34 -7.21
CA GLN A 422 -11.74 31.86 -7.49
C GLN A 422 -11.08 32.27 -6.17
N PRO A 423 -9.78 31.98 -5.96
CA PRO A 423 -9.03 32.59 -4.88
C PRO A 423 -9.15 34.10 -5.01
N LYS A 424 -9.24 34.78 -3.86
CA LYS A 424 -9.02 36.23 -3.81
C LYS A 424 -7.64 36.47 -4.43
N ALA A 425 -7.59 37.26 -5.50
CA ALA A 425 -6.32 37.63 -6.13
C ALA A 425 -5.36 38.24 -5.08
N PRO A 426 -4.04 38.03 -5.21
CA PRO A 426 -3.05 38.32 -4.17
C PRO A 426 -3.07 39.78 -3.68
#